data_AF-A0A2D6PAD7-F1
#
_entry.id   AF-A0A2D6PAD7-F1
#
_cell.length_a   1.000
_cell.length_b   1.000
_cell.length_c   1.000
_cell.angle_alpha   90.00
_cell.angle_beta   90.00
_cell.angle_gamma   90.00
#
_symmetry.space_group_name_H-M   'P 1'
#
loop_
_entity.id
_entity.type
_entity.pdbx_description
1 polymer ?
#
loop_
_entity_poly.entity_id
_entity_poly.type
_entity_poly.pdbx_seq_one_letter_code
_entity_poly.pdbx_strand_id
1 'polypeptide(L)'
;MSLKKWFNEKWVDIGSPKKGGGYKECGRKSASGSKRAYPKCVPAAKAAQMTESEKRSAVARKRSKAQGVGGKPTNVSTFTKKYYGGMIEV
;
A
#
# COMPACT_ATOMS: atom_id res chain seq x y z
N MET A 1 -11.58 -16.48 11.22
CA MET A 1 -12.04 -15.20 10.64
C MET A 1 -13.12 -15.51 9.62
N SER A 2 -14.37 -15.04 9.80
CA SER A 2 -15.41 -15.25 8.78
C SER A 2 -15.32 -14.20 7.67
N LEU A 3 -15.71 -14.56 6.45
CA LEU A 3 -15.79 -13.62 5.32
C LEU A 3 -16.68 -12.41 5.64
N LYS A 4 -17.75 -12.61 6.44
CA LYS A 4 -18.62 -11.53 6.93
C LYS A 4 -17.82 -10.44 7.66
N LYS A 5 -16.84 -10.82 8.49
CA LYS A 5 -15.99 -9.85 9.18
C LYS A 5 -15.18 -9.03 8.18
N TRP A 6 -14.57 -9.68 7.20
CA TRP A 6 -13.72 -9.04 6.20
C TRP A 6 -14.49 -8.03 5.32
N PHE A 7 -15.71 -8.38 4.89
CA PHE A 7 -16.56 -7.48 4.11
C PHE A 7 -17.07 -6.27 4.92
N ASN A 8 -17.25 -6.44 6.23
CA ASN A 8 -17.70 -5.37 7.12
C ASN A 8 -16.56 -4.43 7.56
N GLU A 9 -15.30 -4.72 7.22
CA GLU A 9 -14.19 -3.82 7.51
C GLU A 9 -14.29 -2.54 6.68
N LYS A 10 -13.95 -1.40 7.28
CA LYS A 10 -13.82 -0.14 6.53
C LYS A 10 -12.51 -0.16 5.76
N TRP A 11 -12.56 -0.14 4.43
CA TRP A 11 -11.38 -0.14 3.57
C TRP A 11 -10.97 1.28 3.16
N VAL A 12 -9.69 1.60 3.29
CA VAL A 12 -9.12 2.91 2.95
C VAL A 12 -7.98 2.78 1.94
N ASP A 13 -7.80 3.82 1.14
CA ASP A 13 -6.70 3.94 0.18
C ASP A 13 -5.55 4.76 0.79
N ILE A 14 -4.51 4.05 1.26
CA ILE A 14 -3.33 4.69 1.88
C ILE A 14 -2.51 5.55 0.90
N GLY A 15 -2.77 5.45 -0.40
CA GLY A 15 -2.18 6.30 -1.43
C GLY A 15 -2.90 7.64 -1.63
N SER A 16 -3.99 7.88 -0.88
CA SER A 16 -4.82 9.09 -0.97
C SER A 16 -5.08 9.72 0.41
N PRO A 17 -4.05 10.33 1.03
CA PRO A 17 -4.20 11.01 2.32
C PRO A 17 -5.17 12.20 2.23
N LYS A 18 -5.86 12.49 3.32
CA LYS A 18 -6.72 13.69 3.45
C LYS A 18 -5.98 14.82 4.15
N LYS A 19 -6.35 16.06 3.83
CA LYS A 19 -5.92 17.24 4.60
C LYS A 19 -6.58 17.14 5.98
N GLY A 20 -5.78 17.10 7.04
CA GLY A 20 -6.26 16.86 8.41
C GLY A 20 -6.11 15.41 8.92
N GLY A 21 -5.46 14.53 8.14
CA GLY A 21 -5.14 13.17 8.57
C GLY A 21 -6.12 12.11 8.07
N GLY A 22 -5.70 10.85 8.20
CA GLY A 22 -6.42 9.70 7.65
C GLY A 22 -6.41 9.64 6.11
N TYR A 23 -7.26 8.78 5.56
CA TYR A 23 -7.25 8.39 4.16
C TYR A 23 -8.65 8.41 3.54
N LYS A 24 -8.71 8.58 2.22
CA LYS A 24 -9.95 8.42 1.45
C LYS A 24 -10.40 6.96 1.45
N GLU A 25 -11.70 6.75 1.30
CA GLU A 25 -12.27 5.42 1.15
C GLU A 25 -11.68 4.72 -0.09
N CYS A 26 -11.47 3.41 0.04
CA CYS A 26 -11.12 2.55 -1.08
C CYS A 26 -12.40 2.24 -1.89
N GLY A 27 -12.27 2.09 -3.22
CA GLY A 27 -13.40 1.75 -4.09
C GLY A 27 -14.28 2.93 -4.50
N ARG A 28 -13.92 4.16 -4.12
CA ARG A 28 -14.63 5.37 -4.55
C ARG A 28 -14.68 5.49 -6.08
N LYS A 29 -15.83 5.90 -6.62
CA LYS A 29 -16.03 6.10 -8.07
C LYS A 29 -15.05 7.10 -8.68
N SER A 30 -14.66 8.13 -7.93
CA SER A 30 -13.68 9.13 -8.39
C SER A 30 -12.27 8.58 -8.61
N ALA A 31 -11.95 7.37 -8.14
CA ALA A 31 -10.70 6.69 -8.47
C ALA A 31 -10.81 5.90 -9.78
N SER A 32 -11.99 5.37 -10.10
CA SER A 32 -12.30 4.61 -11.30
C SER A 32 -12.33 5.54 -12.51
N GLY A 33 -11.24 5.58 -13.28
CA GLY A 33 -11.09 6.49 -14.43
C GLY A 33 -10.13 7.67 -14.18
N SER A 34 -9.57 7.77 -12.98
CA SER A 34 -8.48 8.73 -12.76
C SER A 34 -7.22 8.27 -13.47
N LYS A 35 -6.42 9.22 -14.00
CA LYS A 35 -5.06 8.93 -14.52
C LYS A 35 -4.07 8.47 -13.43
N ARG A 36 -4.49 8.40 -12.16
CA ARG A 36 -3.63 7.95 -11.06
C ARG A 36 -3.49 6.43 -11.10
N ALA A 37 -2.30 5.96 -10.76
CA ALA A 37 -2.04 4.54 -10.54
C ALA A 37 -2.98 3.96 -9.47
N TYR A 38 -3.29 2.65 -9.60
CA TYR A 38 -4.28 1.96 -8.78
C TYR A 38 -4.12 2.22 -7.26
N PRO A 39 -5.25 2.40 -6.54
CA PRO A 39 -5.23 2.62 -5.10
C PRO A 39 -4.63 1.42 -4.36
N LYS A 40 -3.99 1.68 -3.21
CA LYS A 40 -3.54 0.62 -2.29
C LYS A 40 -4.55 0.53 -1.15
N CYS A 41 -5.47 -0.41 -1.29
CA CYS A 41 -6.53 -0.64 -0.33
C CYS A 41 -6.08 -1.54 0.82
N VAL A 42 -6.39 -1.11 2.03
CA VAL A 42 -6.16 -1.86 3.28
C VAL A 42 -7.29 -1.56 4.27
N PRO A 43 -7.58 -2.46 5.24
CA PRO A 43 -8.49 -2.15 6.32
C PRO A 43 -8.02 -0.94 7.14
N ALA A 44 -8.95 -0.09 7.56
CA ALA A 44 -8.66 1.12 8.33
C ALA A 44 -7.89 0.80 9.63
N ALA A 45 -8.25 -0.27 10.31
CA ALA A 45 -7.54 -0.76 11.50
C ALA A 45 -6.07 -1.09 11.19
N LYS A 46 -5.81 -1.73 10.04
CA LYS A 46 -4.44 -2.04 9.63
C LYS A 46 -3.68 -0.77 9.21
N ALA A 47 -4.34 0.17 8.53
CA ALA A 47 -3.73 1.44 8.17
C ALA A 47 -3.36 2.29 9.41
N ALA A 48 -4.13 2.19 10.50
CA ALA A 48 -3.81 2.87 11.75
C ALA A 48 -2.53 2.31 12.40
N GLN A 49 -2.30 1.00 12.28
CA GLN A 49 -1.11 0.33 12.80
C GLN A 49 0.16 0.53 11.96
N MET A 50 0.01 0.89 10.68
CA MET A 50 1.16 1.11 9.81
C MET A 50 1.79 2.48 10.06
N THR A 51 3.12 2.51 10.15
CA THR A 51 3.95 3.71 10.14
C THR A 51 3.88 4.40 8.77
N GLU A 52 4.32 5.66 8.70
CA GLU A 52 4.31 6.40 7.44
C GLU A 52 5.27 5.78 6.40
N SER A 53 6.43 5.31 6.82
CA SER A 53 7.42 4.65 5.95
C SER A 53 6.87 3.36 5.35
N GLU A 54 6.19 2.54 6.15
CA GLU A 54 5.53 1.31 5.68
C GLU A 54 4.43 1.61 4.66
N LYS A 55 3.63 2.66 4.90
CA LYS A 55 2.57 3.06 3.95
C LYS A 55 3.15 3.52 2.63
N ARG A 56 4.18 4.39 2.67
CA ARG A 56 4.90 4.87 1.49
C ARG A 56 5.50 3.69 0.70
N SER A 57 6.17 2.76 1.39
CA SER A 57 6.74 1.55 0.79
C SER A 57 5.68 0.63 0.18
N ALA A 58 4.56 0.41 0.86
CA ALA A 58 3.46 -0.41 0.35
C ALA A 58 2.83 0.19 -0.92
N VAL A 59 2.65 1.52 -0.96
CA VAL A 59 2.14 2.22 -2.15
C VAL A 59 3.16 2.13 -3.29
N ALA A 60 4.44 2.37 -3.02
CA ALA A 60 5.50 2.28 -4.03
C ALA A 60 5.58 0.88 -4.65
N ARG A 61 5.60 -0.18 -3.82
CA ARG A 61 5.56 -1.58 -4.29
C ARG A 61 4.36 -1.87 -5.18
N LYS A 62 3.17 -1.48 -4.75
CA LYS A 62 1.93 -1.71 -5.50
C LYS A 62 1.96 -1.03 -6.87
N ARG A 63 2.59 0.14 -6.98
CA ARG A 63 2.68 0.93 -8.22
C ARG A 63 3.91 0.60 -9.08
N SER A 64 4.89 -0.13 -8.55
CA SER A 64 6.14 -0.46 -9.25
C SER A 64 5.97 -1.40 -10.45
N LYS A 65 4.86 -2.15 -10.50
CA LYS A 65 4.56 -3.11 -11.57
C LYS A 65 3.11 -2.97 -12.02
N ALA A 66 2.91 -3.03 -13.33
CA ALA A 66 1.58 -3.17 -13.92
C ALA A 66 0.88 -4.38 -13.30
N GLN A 67 -0.40 -4.25 -12.98
CA GLN A 67 -1.18 -5.35 -12.40
C GLN A 67 -1.62 -6.30 -13.52
N GLY A 68 -1.71 -7.60 -13.25
CA GLY A 68 -2.09 -8.60 -14.26
C GLY A 68 -0.95 -9.04 -15.19
N VAL A 69 0.27 -8.55 -14.99
CA VAL A 69 1.45 -9.14 -15.64
C VAL A 69 1.80 -10.45 -14.92
N GLY A 70 1.87 -11.55 -15.65
CA GLY A 70 2.36 -12.83 -15.11
C GLY A 70 3.81 -12.70 -14.66
N GLY A 71 4.18 -13.40 -13.59
CA GLY A 71 5.54 -13.42 -13.05
C GLY A 71 5.64 -13.14 -11.55
N LYS A 72 6.81 -13.43 -10.97
CA LYS A 72 7.07 -13.25 -9.55
C LYS A 72 7.01 -11.74 -9.18
N PRO A 73 6.37 -11.35 -8.07
CA PRO A 73 6.36 -9.97 -7.61
C PRO A 73 7.78 -9.40 -7.48
N THR A 74 7.98 -8.15 -7.93
CA THR A 74 9.24 -7.45 -7.67
C THR A 74 9.26 -7.01 -6.21
N ASN A 75 9.99 -7.76 -5.38
CA ASN A 75 10.28 -7.35 -4.01
C ASN A 75 11.18 -6.11 -4.10
N VAL A 76 10.67 -4.92 -3.76
CA VAL A 76 11.53 -3.75 -3.61
C VAL A 76 12.44 -4.00 -2.43
N SER A 77 13.71 -3.69 -2.61
CA SER A 77 14.71 -3.83 -1.57
C SER A 77 14.45 -2.85 -0.44
N THR A 78 13.90 -3.31 0.67
CA THR A 78 13.70 -2.47 1.86
C THR A 78 14.99 -2.23 2.64
N PHE A 79 16.09 -2.91 2.30
CA PHE A 79 17.37 -2.85 3.02
C PHE A 79 18.61 -2.50 2.17
N THR A 80 18.56 -2.50 0.83
CA THR A 80 19.76 -2.19 0.03
C THR A 80 19.87 -0.71 -0.30
N LYS A 81 20.38 0.06 0.65
CA LYS A 81 21.36 1.09 0.33
C LYS A 81 22.54 0.90 1.29
N LYS A 82 23.55 0.15 0.85
CA LYS A 82 24.92 0.28 1.37
C LYS A 82 25.27 1.76 1.21
N TYR A 83 25.18 2.54 2.29
CA TYR A 83 25.79 3.85 2.28
C TYR A 83 27.30 3.71 2.49
N TYR A 84 27.76 2.71 3.26
CA TYR A 84 29.16 2.32 3.35
C TYR A 84 29.27 0.84 3.79
N GLY A 85 29.67 -0.06 2.88
CA GLY A 85 30.56 -1.17 3.25
C GLY A 85 30.12 -2.41 4.05
N GLY A 86 28.86 -2.74 4.32
CA GLY A 86 28.58 -4.02 5.02
C GLY A 86 27.16 -4.56 4.88
N MET A 87 27.01 -5.86 4.63
CA MET A 87 25.75 -6.60 4.82
C MET A 87 25.70 -7.04 6.28
N ILE A 88 24.64 -6.68 6.99
CA ILE A 88 24.33 -7.27 8.30
C ILE A 88 23.78 -8.66 7.99
N GLU A 89 24.47 -9.69 8.47
CA GLU A 89 23.98 -11.07 8.44
C GLU A 89 22.71 -11.18 9.27
N VAL A 90 21.71 -11.85 8.72
CA VAL A 90 20.52 -12.35 9.44
C VAL A 90 20.57 -13.86 9.40
#